data_AF-S7W4Y1-F1
#
_entry.id   AF-S7W4Y1-F1
#
_cell.length_a   1.000
_cell.length_b   1.000
_cell.length_c   1.000
_cell.angle_alpha   90.00
_cell.angle_beta   90.00
_cell.angle_gamma   90.00
#
_symmetry.space_group_name_H-M   'P 1'
#
loop_
_entity.id
_entity.type
_entity.pdbx_description
1 polymer ?
#
loop_
_entity_poly.entity_id
_entity_poly.type
_entity_poly.pdbx_seq_one_letter_code
_entity_poly.pdbx_strand_id
1 'polypeptide(L)'
;MNQILHTLGFTSLTNFLNHHNIYYTNTEFTSTIFIKQIEKHIQQYNYNNLTVNEIIDTAVKYLLKDNKKNILTQGYTINNRYNNYNKYNDKIKYNINIDNKKSNYNKYNNNIDNTIINNKYHSNNSNIDNINIIVNYPNSSTNRFKTKKWSQFFKSISNNFAIFLLTSCNIIEKDLNYVLLAGNIDSTKKYNKLISNNINDNYKN
;
A
#
# COMPACT_ATOMS: atom_id res chain seq x y z
N MET A 1 -20.74 -6.80 17.72
CA MET A 1 -19.30 -6.78 17.36
C MET A 1 -18.51 -7.56 18.41
N ASN A 2 -17.53 -8.39 18.03
CA ASN A 2 -16.76 -9.18 18.99
C ASN A 2 -16.02 -8.23 19.97
N GLN A 3 -16.29 -8.35 21.27
CA GLN A 3 -15.70 -7.48 22.31
C GLN A 3 -14.17 -7.45 22.24
N ILE A 4 -13.54 -8.58 21.91
CA ILE A 4 -12.09 -8.68 21.77
C ILE A 4 -11.59 -7.76 20.65
N LEU A 5 -12.20 -7.82 19.46
CA LEU A 5 -11.79 -7.00 18.33
C LEU A 5 -11.95 -5.50 18.62
N HIS A 6 -13.02 -5.13 19.30
CA HIS A 6 -13.24 -3.75 19.73
C HIS A 6 -12.15 -3.28 20.71
N THR A 7 -11.81 -4.08 21.73
CA THR A 7 -10.72 -3.78 22.67
C THR A 7 -9.36 -3.67 21.96
N LEU A 8 -9.16 -4.42 20.88
CA LEU A 8 -7.96 -4.33 20.05
C LEU A 8 -7.96 -3.13 19.10
N GLY A 9 -9.03 -2.34 19.06
CA GLY A 9 -9.18 -1.13 18.24
C GLY A 9 -9.54 -1.42 16.78
N PHE A 10 -10.06 -2.61 16.48
CA PHE A 10 -10.67 -2.87 15.17
C PHE A 10 -12.08 -2.30 15.12
N THR A 11 -12.52 -1.91 13.95
CA THR A 11 -13.90 -1.54 13.60
C THR A 11 -14.39 -2.41 12.44
N SER A 12 -15.70 -2.52 12.22
CA SER A 12 -16.19 -3.21 11.01
C SER A 12 -15.82 -2.43 9.75
N LEU A 13 -15.67 -3.12 8.62
CA LEU A 13 -15.42 -2.45 7.35
C LEU A 13 -16.55 -1.47 7.00
N THR A 14 -17.80 -1.81 7.30
CA THR A 14 -18.95 -0.90 7.11
C THR A 14 -18.75 0.43 7.84
N ASN A 15 -18.41 0.38 9.13
CA ASN A 15 -18.20 1.58 9.93
C ASN A 15 -16.97 2.36 9.46
N PHE A 16 -15.92 1.65 9.05
CA PHE A 16 -14.72 2.24 8.49
C PHE A 16 -15.02 3.01 7.19
N LEU A 17 -15.76 2.41 6.27
CA LEU A 17 -16.14 3.03 5.00
C LEU A 17 -17.03 4.27 5.24
N ASN A 18 -18.01 4.17 6.14
CA ASN A 18 -18.87 5.29 6.51
C ASN A 18 -18.07 6.46 7.10
N HIS A 19 -17.07 6.19 7.94
CA HIS A 19 -16.20 7.23 8.48
C HIS A 19 -15.42 7.98 7.39
N HIS A 20 -15.14 7.33 6.26
CA HIS A 20 -14.48 7.92 5.10
C HIS A 20 -15.44 8.40 4.00
N ASN A 21 -16.76 8.43 4.27
CA ASN A 21 -17.80 8.77 3.29
C ASN A 21 -17.78 7.91 2.02
N ILE A 22 -17.42 6.63 2.14
CA ILE A 22 -17.38 5.67 1.04
C ILE A 22 -18.61 4.78 1.14
N TYR A 23 -19.43 4.81 0.10
CA TYR A 23 -20.63 3.98 0.04
C TYR A 23 -20.34 2.64 -0.64
N TYR A 24 -20.71 1.54 0.02
CA TYR A 24 -20.63 0.19 -0.54
C TYR A 24 -21.85 -0.63 -0.13
N THR A 25 -22.52 -1.23 -1.11
CA THR A 25 -23.87 -1.82 -0.92
C THR A 25 -23.85 -3.23 -0.33
N ASN A 26 -22.78 -3.99 -0.49
CA ASN A 26 -22.73 -5.37 -0.02
C ASN A 26 -22.37 -5.43 1.47
N THR A 27 -23.40 -5.28 2.31
CA THR A 27 -23.29 -5.28 3.76
C THR A 27 -22.85 -6.63 4.31
N GLU A 28 -23.31 -7.73 3.72
CA GLU A 28 -22.92 -9.10 4.11
C GLU A 28 -21.39 -9.25 4.06
N PHE A 29 -20.76 -8.89 2.95
CA PHE A 29 -19.30 -8.90 2.81
C PHE A 29 -18.61 -7.98 3.82
N THR A 30 -19.09 -6.75 3.98
CA THR A 30 -18.44 -5.81 4.92
C THR A 30 -18.59 -6.20 6.38
N SER A 31 -19.63 -6.96 6.72
CA SER A 31 -19.89 -7.42 8.09
C SER A 31 -18.91 -8.48 8.58
N THR A 32 -18.24 -9.19 7.65
CA THR A 32 -17.22 -10.18 7.97
C THR A 32 -15.82 -9.59 8.07
N ILE A 33 -15.63 -8.31 7.73
CA ILE A 33 -14.32 -7.68 7.65
C ILE A 33 -14.15 -6.67 8.78
N PHE A 34 -12.99 -6.70 9.41
CA PHE A 34 -12.61 -5.83 10.49
C PHE A 34 -11.31 -5.11 10.15
N ILE A 35 -11.32 -3.80 10.32
CA ILE A 35 -10.24 -2.89 9.94
C ILE A 35 -9.71 -2.19 11.17
N LYS A 36 -8.39 -2.11 11.28
CA LYS A 36 -7.72 -1.21 12.22
C LYS A 36 -6.72 -0.37 11.44
N GLN A 37 -6.97 0.93 11.36
CA GLN A 37 -6.05 1.87 10.75
C GLN A 37 -4.81 2.05 11.64
N ILE A 38 -3.63 1.94 11.04
CA ILE A 38 -2.35 2.12 11.73
C ILE A 38 -1.80 3.52 11.47
N GLU A 39 -1.87 3.99 10.22
CA GLU A 39 -1.44 5.33 9.84
C GLU A 39 -2.63 6.27 9.61
N LYS A 40 -2.56 7.49 10.15
CA LYS A 40 -3.67 8.45 10.13
C LYS A 40 -3.97 9.04 8.74
N HIS A 41 -3.00 9.05 7.84
CA HIS A 41 -3.11 9.75 6.57
C HIS A 41 -3.30 8.78 5.41
N ILE A 42 -4.36 9.01 4.62
CA ILE A 42 -4.50 8.37 3.32
C ILE A 42 -3.44 8.99 2.42
N GLN A 43 -2.42 8.20 2.06
CA GLN A 43 -1.48 8.62 1.05
C GLN A 43 -2.26 8.82 -0.27
N GLN A 44 -2.19 10.03 -0.81
CA GLN A 44 -2.75 10.31 -2.12
C GLN A 44 -1.78 9.76 -3.16
N TYR A 45 -2.13 8.60 -3.70
CA TYR A 45 -1.49 8.11 -4.90
C TYR A 45 -2.19 8.71 -6.13
N ASN A 46 -1.53 8.78 -7.28
CA ASN A 46 -2.19 9.22 -8.52
C ASN A 46 -2.43 8.02 -9.43
N TYR A 47 -3.14 7.02 -8.90
CA TYR A 47 -3.41 5.78 -9.62
C TYR A 47 -4.85 5.72 -10.11
N ASN A 48 -5.03 5.78 -11.42
CA ASN A 48 -6.33 5.63 -12.07
C ASN A 48 -6.38 4.31 -12.85
N ASN A 49 -7.55 3.67 -12.87
CA ASN A 49 -7.87 2.50 -13.69
C ASN A 49 -6.97 1.26 -13.51
N LEU A 50 -6.39 1.05 -12.32
CA LEU A 50 -5.65 -0.17 -12.02
C LEU A 50 -6.57 -1.39 -11.95
N THR A 51 -6.07 -2.51 -12.44
CA THR A 51 -6.61 -3.84 -12.15
C THR A 51 -6.37 -4.21 -10.68
N VAL A 52 -7.13 -5.17 -10.18
CA VAL A 52 -6.96 -5.69 -8.80
C VAL A 52 -5.54 -6.23 -8.58
N ASN A 53 -4.95 -6.87 -9.60
CA ASN A 53 -3.57 -7.33 -9.50
C ASN A 53 -2.58 -6.17 -9.37
N GLU A 54 -2.75 -5.10 -10.16
CA GLU A 54 -1.89 -3.92 -10.08
C GLU A 54 -2.04 -3.17 -8.74
N ILE A 55 -3.26 -3.10 -8.18
CA ILE A 55 -3.49 -2.55 -6.84
C ILE A 55 -2.68 -3.34 -5.79
N ILE A 56 -2.79 -4.67 -5.83
CA ILE A 56 -2.10 -5.56 -4.88
C ILE A 56 -0.58 -5.44 -5.07
N ASP A 57 -0.09 -5.51 -6.31
CA ASP A 57 1.35 -5.43 -6.61
C ASP A 57 1.92 -4.08 -6.18
N THR A 58 1.18 -2.99 -6.39
CA THR A 58 1.56 -1.66 -5.92
C THR A 58 1.66 -1.63 -4.40
N ALA A 59 0.65 -2.13 -3.67
CA ALA A 59 0.69 -2.21 -2.22
C ALA A 59 1.87 -3.05 -1.70
N VAL A 60 2.16 -4.19 -2.34
CA VAL A 60 3.30 -5.05 -2.01
C VAL A 60 4.63 -4.31 -2.24
N LYS A 61 4.78 -3.56 -3.33
CA LYS A 61 5.99 -2.75 -3.59
C LYS A 61 6.22 -1.71 -2.49
N TYR A 62 5.17 -0.99 -2.09
CA TYR A 62 5.24 -0.04 -0.96
C TYR A 62 5.69 -0.73 0.33
N LEU A 63 5.04 -1.83 0.68
CA LEU A 63 5.34 -2.55 1.91
C LEU A 63 6.73 -3.20 1.89
N LEU A 64 7.22 -3.70 0.76
CA LEU A 64 8.59 -4.24 0.69
C LEU A 64 9.67 -3.19 0.94
N LYS A 65 9.37 -1.91 0.69
CA LYS A 65 10.27 -0.80 0.97
C LYS A 65 10.22 -0.40 2.45
N ASP A 66 9.00 -0.21 2.98
CA ASP A 66 8.80 0.47 4.26
C ASP A 66 8.40 -0.47 5.42
N ASN A 67 7.78 -1.62 5.13
CA ASN A 67 7.26 -2.55 6.13
C ASN A 67 7.26 -4.02 5.67
N LYS A 68 8.46 -4.61 5.56
CA LYS A 68 8.68 -6.01 5.11
C LYS A 68 8.06 -7.09 6.01
N LYS A 69 7.55 -6.71 7.18
CA LYS A 69 6.89 -7.61 8.14
C LYS A 69 5.38 -7.69 7.94
N ASN A 70 4.83 -6.97 6.96
CA ASN A 70 3.43 -7.09 6.61
C ASN A 70 3.17 -8.48 6.01
N ILE A 71 2.03 -9.08 6.34
CA ILE A 71 1.66 -10.40 5.81
C ILE A 71 1.56 -10.42 4.28
N LEU A 72 1.20 -9.29 3.67
CA LEU A 72 1.14 -9.13 2.21
C LEU A 72 2.50 -9.30 1.52
N THR A 73 3.61 -9.01 2.21
CA THR A 73 4.95 -9.10 1.60
C THR A 73 5.56 -10.50 1.70
N GLN A 74 4.92 -11.43 2.44
CA GLN A 74 5.40 -12.81 2.50
C GLN A 74 5.38 -13.43 1.11
N GLY A 75 6.48 -14.08 0.70
CA GLY A 75 6.59 -14.67 -0.63
C GLY A 75 7.01 -13.70 -1.73
N TYR A 76 7.24 -12.43 -1.42
CA TYR A 76 7.72 -11.44 -2.39
C TYR A 76 9.10 -10.90 -2.01
N THR A 77 9.91 -10.56 -3.02
CA THR A 77 11.19 -9.86 -2.83
C THR A 77 11.41 -8.82 -3.92
N ILE A 78 12.25 -7.81 -3.65
CA ILE A 78 12.62 -6.81 -4.66
C ILE A 78 13.77 -7.35 -5.52
N ASN A 79 13.63 -7.27 -6.85
CA ASN A 79 14.70 -7.58 -7.78
C ASN A 79 15.71 -6.42 -7.85
N ASN A 80 16.73 -6.47 -7.00
CA ASN A 80 17.75 -5.42 -6.94
C ASN A 80 18.65 -5.34 -8.19
N ARG A 81 18.64 -6.33 -9.10
CA ARG A 81 19.52 -6.33 -10.27
C ARG A 81 19.18 -5.22 -11.26
N TYR A 82 17.91 -4.83 -11.39
CA TYR A 82 17.48 -3.74 -12.27
C TYR A 82 17.71 -2.35 -11.67
N ASN A 83 17.65 -2.21 -10.33
CA ASN A 83 17.83 -0.91 -9.67
C ASN A 83 19.28 -0.38 -9.76
N ASN A 84 20.27 -1.26 -9.90
CA ASN A 84 21.66 -0.84 -10.06
C ASN A 84 21.93 -0.17 -11.41
N TYR A 85 21.27 -0.59 -12.50
CA TYR A 85 21.50 0.00 -13.82
C TYR A 85 21.00 1.47 -13.89
N ASN A 86 19.85 1.79 -13.29
CA ASN A 86 19.35 3.16 -13.29
C ASN A 86 20.21 4.11 -12.42
N LYS A 87 20.76 3.60 -11.31
CA LYS A 87 21.66 4.40 -10.45
C LYS A 87 22.96 4.81 -11.14
N TYR A 88 23.43 4.03 -12.12
CA TYR A 88 24.60 4.39 -12.93
C TYR A 88 24.26 5.40 -14.04
N ASN A 89 23.08 5.30 -14.66
CA ASN A 89 22.67 6.23 -15.71
C ASN A 89 22.40 7.65 -15.19
N ASP A 90 21.85 7.79 -13.98
CA ASP A 90 21.66 9.12 -13.38
C ASP A 90 23.00 9.80 -13.04
N LYS A 91 24.04 9.04 -12.71
CA LYS A 91 25.40 9.59 -12.53
C LYS A 91 26.06 10.02 -13.84
N ILE A 92 25.77 9.33 -14.94
CA ILE A 92 26.32 9.69 -16.26
C ILE A 92 25.66 10.98 -16.78
N LYS A 93 24.38 11.21 -16.45
CA LYS A 93 23.64 12.41 -16.89
C LYS A 93 24.17 13.74 -16.30
N TYR A 94 24.85 13.70 -15.16
CA TYR A 94 25.46 14.88 -14.52
C TYR A 94 26.93 15.12 -14.88
N ASN A 95 27.54 14.28 -15.72
CA ASN A 95 28.96 14.41 -16.08
C ASN A 95 29.22 14.70 -17.57
N ILE A 96 28.18 15.00 -18.34
CA ILE A 96 28.36 15.58 -19.68
C ILE A 96 28.48 17.11 -19.50
N ASN A 97 29.65 17.55 -19.02
CA ASN A 97 30.06 18.93 -19.22
C ASN A 97 30.42 19.06 -20.70
N ILE A 98 29.46 19.56 -21.49
CA ILE A 98 29.71 19.96 -22.88
C ILE A 98 30.53 21.23 -22.81
N ASP A 99 31.84 21.11 -23.01
CA ASP A 99 32.70 22.24 -23.38
C ASP A 99 32.24 22.75 -24.76
N ASN A 100 31.26 23.65 -24.74
CA ASN A 100 30.76 24.36 -25.91
C ASN A 100 31.83 25.34 -26.40
N LYS A 101 32.82 24.84 -27.16
CA LYS A 101 33.59 25.67 -28.08
C LYS A 101 32.67 26.09 -29.25
N LYS A 102 32.26 27.35 -29.18
CA LYS A 102 31.60 28.18 -30.21
C LYS A 102 31.75 27.64 -31.64
N SER A 103 30.64 27.22 -32.25
CA SER A 103 30.44 27.39 -33.69
C SER A 103 29.23 28.30 -33.90
N ASN A 104 29.47 29.40 -34.60
CA ASN A 104 28.46 30.37 -35.01
C ASN A 104 27.66 29.78 -36.16
N TYR A 105 26.38 29.41 -35.95
CA TYR A 105 25.39 29.41 -37.04
C TYR A 105 23.95 29.62 -36.53
N ASN A 106 23.35 30.69 -37.04
CA ASN A 106 21.93 30.96 -37.31
C ASN A 106 20.87 30.76 -36.23
N LYS A 107 20.61 31.86 -35.51
CA LYS A 107 19.34 32.61 -35.45
C LYS A 107 18.08 31.86 -35.94
N TYR A 108 17.35 31.26 -35.00
CA TYR A 108 15.89 31.13 -35.07
C TYR A 108 15.28 31.48 -33.71
N ASN A 109 14.41 32.49 -33.74
CA ASN A 109 13.57 32.91 -32.63
C ASN A 109 12.53 31.84 -32.33
N ASN A 110 12.43 31.42 -31.07
CA ASN A 110 11.18 31.00 -30.46
C ASN A 110 11.18 31.49 -29.02
N ASN A 111 10.31 32.47 -28.74
CA ASN A 111 9.97 32.88 -27.39
C ASN A 111 9.28 31.71 -26.70
N ILE A 112 9.94 31.14 -25.69
CA ILE A 112 9.31 30.27 -24.70
C ILE A 112 9.46 31.00 -23.38
N ASP A 113 8.34 31.55 -22.90
CA ASP A 113 8.22 32.11 -21.56
C ASP A 113 8.45 31.00 -20.53
N ASN A 114 9.68 30.93 -20.02
CA ASN A 114 10.05 30.09 -18.90
C ASN A 114 9.64 30.77 -17.59
N THR A 115 8.34 30.79 -17.30
CA THR A 115 7.87 30.85 -15.91
C THR A 115 8.09 29.50 -15.26
N ILE A 116 9.30 29.30 -14.72
CA ILE A 116 9.61 28.21 -13.81
C ILE A 116 8.87 28.50 -12.49
N ILE A 117 7.65 27.98 -12.39
CA ILE A 117 6.93 27.90 -11.13
C ILE A 117 7.64 26.83 -10.29
N ASN A 118 8.43 27.28 -9.32
CA ASN A 118 9.00 26.45 -8.27
C ASN A 118 7.87 25.93 -7.36
N ASN A 119 7.15 24.90 -7.80
CA ASN A 119 6.33 24.08 -6.90
C ASN A 119 7.23 23.08 -6.17
N LYS A 120 7.79 23.57 -5.06
CA LYS A 120 8.46 22.77 -4.04
C LYS A 120 7.41 22.01 -3.22
N TYR A 121 6.76 21.03 -3.82
CA TYR A 121 6.07 19.98 -3.09
C TYR A 121 6.94 18.73 -3.14
N HIS A 122 7.29 18.20 -1.96
CA HIS A 122 8.00 16.94 -1.81
C HIS A 122 7.21 15.79 -2.46
N SER A 123 7.46 15.53 -3.74
CA SER A 123 7.16 14.25 -4.37
C SER A 123 8.33 13.30 -4.12
N ASN A 124 8.36 12.70 -2.93
CA ASN A 124 9.25 11.56 -2.65
C ASN A 124 8.67 10.23 -3.20
N ASN A 125 7.62 10.26 -4.01
CA ASN A 125 6.92 9.07 -4.53
C ASN A 125 7.42 8.58 -5.91
N SER A 126 8.45 9.21 -6.49
CA SER A 126 8.76 9.09 -7.91
C SER A 126 9.49 7.81 -8.36
N ASN A 127 9.38 6.66 -7.68
CA ASN A 127 10.01 5.44 -8.20
C ASN A 127 9.43 4.09 -7.73
N ILE A 128 8.25 4.06 -7.09
CA ILE A 128 7.66 2.78 -6.67
C ILE A 128 7.34 1.88 -7.87
N ASP A 129 6.91 2.48 -8.99
CA ASP A 129 6.47 1.74 -10.17
C ASP A 129 7.63 0.96 -10.82
N ASN A 130 8.84 1.52 -10.73
CA ASN A 130 10.09 0.93 -11.24
C ASN A 130 10.63 -0.22 -10.37
N ILE A 131 10.01 -0.50 -9.22
CA ILE A 131 10.37 -1.64 -8.39
C ILE A 131 9.84 -2.91 -9.05
N ASN A 132 10.76 -3.73 -9.57
CA ASN A 132 10.43 -5.09 -10.01
C ASN A 132 10.34 -6.01 -8.78
N ILE A 133 9.18 -6.63 -8.57
CA ILE A 133 8.97 -7.64 -7.53
C ILE A 133 9.12 -9.04 -8.12
N ILE A 134 9.70 -9.95 -7.35
CA ILE A 134 9.80 -11.37 -7.64
C ILE A 134 8.85 -12.10 -6.70
N VAL A 135 8.00 -12.97 -7.26
CA VAL A 135 7.15 -13.88 -6.50
C VAL A 135 7.93 -15.18 -6.27
N ASN A 136 8.37 -15.39 -5.03
CA ASN A 136 9.09 -16.60 -4.64
C ASN A 136 8.14 -17.76 -4.33
N TYR A 137 6.97 -17.46 -3.75
CA TYR A 137 5.91 -18.43 -3.52
C TYR A 137 4.53 -17.74 -3.45
N PRO A 138 3.43 -18.47 -3.71
CA PRO A 138 2.08 -17.92 -3.61
C PRO A 138 1.77 -17.44 -2.19
N ASN A 139 1.28 -16.21 -2.06
CA ASN A 139 0.83 -15.66 -0.78
C ASN A 139 -0.68 -15.85 -0.64
N SER A 140 -1.10 -16.52 0.44
CA SER A 140 -2.52 -16.81 0.69
C SER A 140 -3.37 -15.56 0.83
N SER A 141 -2.82 -14.49 1.43
CA SER A 141 -3.49 -13.21 1.62
C SER A 141 -3.68 -12.49 0.28
N THR A 142 -2.65 -12.42 -0.57
CA THR A 142 -2.81 -11.82 -1.90
C THR A 142 -3.77 -12.62 -2.77
N ASN A 143 -3.77 -13.95 -2.67
CA ASN A 143 -4.76 -14.79 -3.34
C ASN A 143 -6.18 -14.56 -2.82
N ARG A 144 -6.37 -14.34 -1.51
CA ARG A 144 -7.67 -14.02 -0.92
C ARG A 144 -8.21 -12.69 -1.48
N PHE A 145 -7.35 -11.68 -1.62
CA PHE A 145 -7.70 -10.40 -2.23
C PHE A 145 -8.06 -10.48 -3.73
N LYS A 146 -7.61 -11.54 -4.42
CA LYS A 146 -7.97 -11.83 -5.82
C LYS A 146 -9.29 -12.60 -5.98
N THR A 147 -9.93 -13.00 -4.89
CA THR A 147 -11.25 -13.65 -4.97
C THR A 147 -12.31 -12.71 -5.53
N LYS A 148 -13.43 -13.26 -6.03
CA LYS A 148 -14.52 -12.47 -6.63
C LYS A 148 -15.06 -11.39 -5.69
N LYS A 149 -15.29 -11.71 -4.40
CA LYS A 149 -15.83 -10.77 -3.42
C LYS A 149 -14.89 -9.58 -3.19
N TRP A 150 -13.61 -9.85 -2.90
CA TRP A 150 -12.59 -8.81 -2.72
C TRP A 150 -12.33 -8.00 -4.00
N SER A 151 -12.30 -8.66 -5.16
CA SER A 151 -12.13 -7.99 -6.44
C SER A 151 -13.28 -7.03 -6.76
N GLN A 152 -14.52 -7.43 -6.47
CA GLN A 152 -15.69 -6.56 -6.62
C GLN A 152 -15.62 -5.37 -5.65
N PHE A 153 -15.20 -5.60 -4.42
CA PHE A 153 -14.99 -4.53 -3.45
C PHE A 153 -13.93 -3.52 -3.94
N PHE A 154 -12.74 -3.96 -4.35
CA PHE A 154 -11.70 -3.05 -4.83
C PHE A 154 -12.12 -2.26 -6.07
N LYS A 155 -12.91 -2.86 -6.97
CA LYS A 155 -13.46 -2.16 -8.14
C LYS A 155 -14.51 -1.10 -7.79
N SER A 156 -15.10 -1.16 -6.61
CA SER A 156 -16.14 -0.23 -6.16
C SER A 156 -15.60 0.99 -5.40
N ILE A 157 -14.31 0.99 -5.07
CA ILE A 157 -13.64 2.07 -4.36
C ILE A 157 -12.51 2.64 -5.23
N SER A 158 -11.97 3.79 -4.87
CA SER A 158 -10.82 4.34 -5.59
C SER A 158 -9.57 3.47 -5.37
N ASN A 159 -8.70 3.38 -6.39
CA ASN A 159 -7.45 2.63 -6.28
C ASN A 159 -6.59 3.13 -5.12
N ASN A 160 -6.57 4.44 -4.88
CA ASN A 160 -5.85 5.04 -3.77
C ASN A 160 -6.32 4.52 -2.42
N PHE A 161 -7.64 4.45 -2.23
CA PHE A 161 -8.22 3.92 -1.00
C PHE A 161 -7.97 2.42 -0.87
N ALA A 162 -8.02 1.67 -1.96
CA ALA A 162 -7.69 0.24 -1.97
C ALA A 162 -6.22 0.00 -1.57
N ILE A 163 -5.28 0.75 -2.13
CA ILE A 163 -3.85 0.66 -1.78
C ILE A 163 -3.66 1.08 -0.32
N PHE A 164 -4.29 2.17 0.12
CA PHE A 164 -4.25 2.60 1.52
C PHE A 164 -4.74 1.52 2.49
N LEU A 165 -5.85 0.84 2.19
CA LEU A 165 -6.34 -0.27 3.00
C LEU A 165 -5.27 -1.36 3.14
N LEU A 166 -4.61 -1.73 2.04
CA LEU A 166 -3.62 -2.80 2.03
C LEU A 166 -2.30 -2.41 2.73
N THR A 167 -1.89 -1.15 2.63
CA THR A 167 -0.59 -0.69 3.16
C THR A 167 -0.66 -0.19 4.60
N SER A 168 -1.76 0.48 4.96
CA SER A 168 -1.86 1.32 6.16
C SER A 168 -2.85 0.79 7.20
N CYS A 169 -3.53 -0.32 6.90
CA CYS A 169 -4.48 -0.94 7.82
C CYS A 169 -4.10 -2.38 8.13
N ASN A 170 -4.48 -2.82 9.33
CA ASN A 170 -4.65 -4.23 9.63
C ASN A 170 -6.05 -4.66 9.18
N ILE A 171 -6.13 -5.72 8.39
CA ILE A 171 -7.38 -6.26 7.84
C ILE A 171 -7.54 -7.69 8.36
N ILE A 172 -8.65 -7.95 9.05
CA ILE A 172 -9.07 -9.29 9.47
C ILE A 172 -10.35 -9.63 8.73
N GLU A 173 -10.41 -10.81 8.11
CA GLU A 173 -11.63 -11.39 7.59
C GLU A 173 -12.08 -12.53 8.51
N LYS A 174 -13.37 -12.53 8.87
CA LYS A 174 -14.03 -13.61 9.60
C LYS A 174 -14.79 -14.48 8.61
N ASP A 175 -14.21 -15.63 8.28
CA ASP A 175 -14.90 -16.70 7.58
C ASP A 175 -15.29 -17.77 8.63
N LEU A 176 -14.79 -19.01 8.52
CA LEU A 176 -14.85 -19.99 9.62
C LEU A 176 -14.03 -19.55 10.84
N ASN A 177 -12.87 -18.94 10.59
CA ASN A 177 -11.95 -18.40 11.59
C ASN A 177 -11.60 -16.95 11.25
N TYR A 178 -11.04 -16.22 12.22
CA TYR A 178 -10.48 -14.90 11.97
C TYR A 178 -9.10 -15.05 11.32
N VAL A 179 -8.92 -14.47 10.13
CA VAL A 179 -7.68 -14.51 9.38
C VAL A 179 -7.18 -13.09 9.15
N LEU A 180 -5.93 -12.81 9.52
CA LEU A 180 -5.26 -11.57 9.16
C LEU A 180 -4.88 -11.64 7.67
N LEU A 181 -5.37 -10.68 6.87
CA LEU A 181 -5.08 -10.60 5.44
C LEU A 181 -4.10 -9.49 5.08
N ALA A 182 -4.07 -8.41 5.86
CA ALA A 182 -3.10 -7.33 5.72
C ALA A 182 -2.71 -6.81 7.10
N GLY A 183 -1.48 -6.33 7.24
CA GLY A 183 -0.99 -5.76 8.49
C GLY A 183 0.28 -6.44 9.01
N ASN A 184 0.89 -5.82 10.01
CA ASN A 184 2.16 -6.29 10.58
C ASN A 184 1.94 -7.50 11.50
N ILE A 185 2.63 -8.60 11.22
CA ILE A 185 2.55 -9.86 11.99
C ILE A 185 3.03 -9.67 13.43
N ASP A 186 3.98 -8.78 13.69
CA ASP A 186 4.43 -8.55 15.07
C ASP A 186 3.34 -7.86 15.92
N SER A 187 2.43 -7.12 15.29
CA SER A 187 1.28 -6.54 15.99
C SER A 187 0.33 -7.62 16.51
N THR A 188 0.24 -8.78 15.86
CA THR A 188 -0.62 -9.89 16.31
C THR A 188 -0.03 -10.68 17.45
N LYS A 189 1.30 -10.78 17.59
CA LYS A 189 1.94 -11.36 18.79
C LYS A 189 1.54 -10.59 20.06
N LYS A 190 1.44 -9.26 19.96
CA LYS A 190 0.97 -8.41 21.07
C LYS A 190 -0.49 -8.71 21.42
N TYR A 191 -1.34 -8.97 20.42
CA TYR A 191 -2.74 -9.34 20.65
C TYR A 191 -2.87 -10.70 21.33
N ASN A 192 -2.11 -11.71 20.90
CA ASN A 192 -2.12 -13.02 21.55
C ASN A 192 -1.72 -12.92 23.04
N LYS A 193 -0.73 -12.07 23.36
CA LYS A 193 -0.32 -11.81 24.75
C LYS A 193 -1.40 -11.10 25.58
N LEU A 194 -2.13 -10.15 24.99
CA LEU A 194 -3.23 -9.46 25.68
C LEU A 194 -4.42 -10.39 25.93
N ILE A 195 -4.73 -11.25 24.96
CA ILE A 195 -5.80 -12.25 25.09
C ILE A 195 -5.44 -13.29 26.15
N SER A 196 -4.20 -13.81 26.18
CA SER A 196 -3.78 -14.78 27.20
C SER A 196 -3.86 -14.22 28.62
N ASN A 197 -3.54 -12.93 28.80
CA ASN A 197 -3.60 -12.29 30.11
C ASN A 197 -5.06 -12.09 30.57
N ASN A 198 -5.94 -11.61 29.69
CA ASN A 198 -7.36 -11.40 30.04
C ASN A 198 -8.11 -12.71 30.33
N ILE A 199 -7.72 -13.81 29.69
CA ILE A 199 -8.26 -15.14 30.01
C ILE A 199 -7.85 -15.53 31.44
N ASN A 200 -6.58 -15.35 31.81
CA ASN A 200 -6.08 -15.73 33.13
C ASN A 200 -6.69 -14.91 34.28
N ASP A 201 -7.03 -13.63 34.05
CA ASP A 201 -7.64 -12.79 35.08
C ASP A 201 -9.12 -13.13 35.32
N ASN A 202 -9.84 -13.63 34.31
CA ASN A 202 -11.23 -14.08 34.45
C ASN A 202 -11.37 -15.43 35.17
N TYR A 203 -10.28 -16.18 35.37
CA TYR A 203 -10.27 -17.43 36.15
C TYR A 203 -9.79 -17.23 37.59
N LYS A 204 -9.54 -15.99 38.03
CA LYS A 204 -9.08 -15.66 39.39
C LYS A 204 -10.14 -14.98 40.29
N ASN A 205 -11.36 -14.82 39.80
CA ASN A 205 -12.51 -14.34 40.56
C ASN A 205 -13.53 -15.47 40.74
#